data_AF-U4U567-F1
#
_entry.id   AF-U4U567-F1
#
_cell.length_a   1.000
_cell.length_b   1.000
_cell.length_c   1.000
_cell.angle_alpha   90.00
_cell.angle_beta   90.00
_cell.angle_gamma   90.00
#
_symmetry.space_group_name_H-M   'P 1'
#
loop_
_entity.id
_entity.type
_entity.pdbx_description
1 polymer ?
#
loop_
_entity_poly.entity_id
_entity_poly.type
_entity_poly.pdbx_seq_one_letter_code
_entity_poly.pdbx_strand_id
1 'polypeptide(L)' 'MDLLGIDVVIENTSGRYAIIDVNAYPGYDGFPNFFDALLDCISKKVTADYT' A
#
# COMPACT_ATOMS: atom_id res chain seq x y z
N MET A 1 -1.28 9.64 -2.85
CA MET A 1 -1.58 8.96 -1.57
C MET A 1 -0.97 7.59 -1.69
N ASP A 2 0.25 7.45 -1.19
CA ASP A 2 1.17 6.38 -1.61
C ASP A 2 1.33 5.30 -0.53
N LEU A 3 0.92 5.64 0.70
CA LEU A 3 0.90 4.76 1.85
C LEU A 3 -0.56 4.41 2.17
N LEU A 4 -1.00 3.23 1.71
CA LEU A 4 -2.34 2.71 1.92
C LEU A 4 -2.31 1.23 2.28
N GLY A 5 -3.31 0.81 3.05
CA GLY A 5 -3.74 -0.58 3.20
C GLY A 5 -5.09 -0.77 2.53
N ILE A 6 -5.26 -1.89 1.83
CA ILE A 6 -6.51 -2.26 1.17
C ILE A 6 -6.87 -3.68 1.62
N ASP A 7 -8.00 -3.80 2.29
CA ASP A 7 -8.54 -5.10 2.68
C ASP A 7 -9.38 -5.63 1.53
N VAL A 8 -9.00 -6.81 1.03
CA VAL A 8 -9.61 -7.44 -0.14
C VAL A 8 -10.15 -8.81 0.23
N VAL A 9 -11.41 -9.06 -0.13
CA VAL A 9 -12.04 -10.38 -0.04
C VAL A 9 -12.33 -10.92 -1.43
N ILE A 10 -12.34 -12.24 -1.58
CA ILE A 10 -12.68 -12.92 -2.84
C ILE A 10 -14.10 -13.47 -2.70
N GLU A 11 -15.00 -13.00 -3.56
CA GLU A 11 -16.38 -13.47 -3.59
C GLU A 11 -16.41 -14.92 -4.09
N ASN A 12 -17.06 -15.79 -3.32
CA ASN A 12 -16.94 -17.25 -3.48
C ASN A 12 -17.55 -17.78 -4.80
N THR A 13 -18.54 -17.09 -5.38
CA THR A 13 -19.26 -17.57 -6.58
C THR A 13 -18.58 -17.15 -7.88
N SER A 14 -18.18 -15.87 -7.97
CA SER A 14 -17.62 -15.25 -9.16
C SER A 14 -16.10 -15.14 -9.13
N GLY A 15 -15.47 -15.40 -7.98
CA GLY A 15 -14.03 -15.22 -7.79
C GLY A 15 -13.58 -13.76 -7.86
N ARG A 16 -14.52 -12.80 -7.86
CA ARG A 16 -14.21 -11.38 -7.98
C ARG A 16 -13.66 -10.85 -6.66
N TYR A 17 -12.65 -10.00 -6.77
CA TYR A 17 -12.09 -9.27 -5.64
C TYR A 17 -12.99 -8.09 -5.28
N ALA A 18 -13.34 -7.99 -4.01
CA ALA A 18 -14.07 -6.85 -3.45
C ALA A 18 -13.18 -6.15 -2.42
N ILE A 19 -13.08 -4.83 -2.53
CA ILE A 19 -12.45 -3.97 -1.54
C ILE A 19 -13.46 -3.70 -0.45
N ILE A 20 -13.11 -4.00 0.80
CA ILE A 20 -14.02 -3.85 1.95
C ILE A 20 -13.58 -2.77 2.92
N ASP A 21 -12.28 -2.47 2.97
CA ASP A 21 -11.75 -1.34 3.74
C ASP A 21 -10.52 -0.74 3.05
N VAL A 22 -10.31 0.55 3.30
CA VAL A 22 -9.22 1.36 2.77
C VAL A 22 -8.70 2.24 3.89
N ASN A 23 -7.48 1.99 4.33
CA ASN A 23 -6.86 2.76 5.40
C ASN A 23 -5.69 3.59 4.88
N ALA A 24 -5.63 4.85 5.29
CA ALA A 24 -4.48 5.71 5.08
C ALA A 24 -3.37 5.31 6.06
N TYR A 25 -2.17 5.02 5.56
CA TYR A 25 -0.99 4.70 6.38
C TYR A 25 -1.30 3.70 7.52
N PRO A 26 -1.59 2.43 7.20
CA PRO A 26 -1.84 1.38 8.20
C PRO A 26 -0.55 0.98 8.95
N GLY A 27 -0.64 -0.03 9.82
CA GLY A 27 0.51 -0.52 10.60
C GLY A 27 1.58 -1.26 9.79
N TYR A 28 1.27 -1.76 8.59
CA TYR A 28 2.17 -2.58 7.76
C TYR A 28 2.74 -3.83 8.48
N ASP A 29 2.05 -4.33 9.50
CA ASP A 29 2.46 -5.52 10.24
C ASP A 29 2.61 -6.73 9.32
N GLY A 30 3.76 -7.40 9.38
CA GLY A 30 4.09 -8.54 8.52
C GLY A 30 4.59 -8.17 7.11
N PHE A 31 4.63 -6.89 6.74
CA PHE A 31 5.27 -6.46 5.50
C PHE A 31 6.81 -6.48 5.66
N PRO A 32 7.54 -7.23 4.82
CA PRO A 32 8.98 -7.35 4.97
C PRO A 32 9.69 -6.02 4.66
N ASN A 33 10.69 -5.67 5.48
CA ASN A 33 11.57 -4.51 5.25
C ASN A 33 10.81 -3.20 4.99
N PHE A 34 9.75 -2.93 5.75
CA PHE A 34 8.90 -1.74 5.57
C PHE A 34 9.70 -0.42 5.48
N PHE A 35 10.71 -0.24 6.36
CA PHE A 35 11.49 0.99 6.37
C PHE A 35 12.30 1.22 5.09
N ASP A 36 12.86 0.16 4.50
CA ASP A 36 13.59 0.26 3.23
C ASP A 36 12.64 0.68 2.10
N ALA A 37 11.47 0.05 2.03
CA ALA A 37 10.44 0.40 1.04
C ALA A 37 9.91 1.84 1.22
N LEU A 38 9.78 2.30 2.47
CA LEU A 38 9.38 3.66 2.78
C LEU A 38 10.45 4.67 2.38
N LEU A 39 11.73 4.41 2.66
CA LEU A 39 12.84 5.26 2.25
C LEU A 39 12.95 5.37 0.73
N ASP A 40 12.75 4.26 0.02
CA ASP A 40 12.67 4.26 -1.44
C ASP A 40 11.51 5.11 -1.96
N CYS A 41 10.33 5.01 -1.34
CA CYS A 41 9.16 5.81 -1.68
C CYS A 41 9.45 7.32 -1.50
N ILE A 42 10.03 7.69 -0.36
CA ILE A 42 10.42 9.09 -0.07
C ILE A 42 11.45 9.58 -1.08
N SER A 43 12.52 8.80 -1.33
CA SER A 43 13.60 9.18 -2.24
C SER A 43 13.11 9.42 -3.65
N LYS A 44 12.20 8.56 -4.14
CA LYS A 44 11.57 8.72 -5.46
C LYS A 44 10.76 10.01 -5.56
N LYS A 45 10.01 10.35 -4.51
CA LYS A 45 9.23 11.60 -4.48
C LYS A 45 10.10 12.83 -4.44
N VAL A 46 11.05 12.86 -3.52
CA VAL A 46 12.00 13.96 -3.38
C VAL A 46 12.73 14.17 -4.71
N THR A 47 13.17 13.11 -5.39
CA THR A 47 13.85 13.23 -6.69
C THR A 47 12.92 13.69 -7.81
N ALA A 48 11.67 13.21 -7.84
CA ALA A 48 10.67 13.61 -8.83
C ALA A 48 10.31 15.10 -8.73
N ASP A 49 10.38 15.70 -7.54
CA ASP A 49 10.10 17.12 -7.34
C ASP A 49 11.20 18.05 -7.88
N TYR A 50 12.36 17.52 -8.28
CA TYR A 50 13.48 18.27 -8.87
C TYR A 50 13.66 18.07 -10.38
N THR A 51 12.70 17.42 -11.07
CA THR A 51 12.71 17.19 -12.52
C THR A 51 11.48 17.79 -13.18
#